data_AF-A0A0R2FTW1-F1
#
_entry.id   AF-A0A0R2FTW1-F1
#
_cell.length_a   1.000
_cell.length_b   1.000
_cell.length_c   1.000
_cell.angle_alpha   90.00
_cell.angle_beta   90.00
_cell.angle_gamma   90.00
#
_symmetry.space_group_name_H-M   'P 1'
#
loop_
_entity.id
_entity.type
_entity.pdbx_description
1 polymer ?
#
loop_
_entity_poly.entity_id
_entity_poly.type
_entity_poly.pdbx_seq_one_letter_code
_entity_poly.pdbx_strand_id
1 'polypeptide(L)'
;MADILITTTEKIPGQEYEIIGEVFGLTTQSKNVVKNIGAGLKNIVGGEIKAYTELLTEARDEAVKRLRKNAAEMGADAVVMMRYDSDSISQDMETVAAYGTAVKFI
;
A
#
# COMPACT_ATOMS: atom_id res chain seq x y z
N MET A 1 -6.08 -14.45 -9.49
CA MET A 1 -5.09 -14.49 -8.39
C MET A 1 -5.86 -14.77 -7.12
N ALA A 2 -5.42 -15.71 -6.29
CA ALA A 2 -6.03 -15.95 -5.00
C ALA A 2 -5.97 -14.66 -4.17
N ASP A 3 -7.05 -14.36 -3.44
CA ASP A 3 -7.12 -13.17 -2.61
C ASP A 3 -6.37 -13.45 -1.30
N ILE A 4 -5.05 -13.22 -1.31
CA ILE A 4 -4.21 -13.37 -0.11
C ILE A 4 -4.75 -12.44 0.97
N LEU A 5 -5.04 -13.02 2.14
CA LEU A 5 -5.47 -12.29 3.32
C LEU A 5 -4.34 -11.38 3.78
N ILE A 6 -4.62 -10.09 3.93
CA ILE A 6 -3.66 -9.12 4.47
C ILE A 6 -4.28 -8.53 5.73
N THR A 7 -3.56 -8.60 6.85
CA THR A 7 -3.99 -8.01 8.12
C THR A 7 -2.90 -7.14 8.73
N THR A 8 -3.33 -6.09 9.42
CA THR A 8 -2.45 -5.24 10.23
C THR A 8 -2.20 -5.83 11.61
N THR A 9 -2.97 -6.85 12.02
CA THR A 9 -2.75 -7.60 13.27
C THR A 9 -1.52 -8.49 13.17
N GLU A 10 -0.87 -8.74 14.29
CA GLU A 10 0.29 -9.64 14.36
C GLU A 10 -0.11 -11.11 14.13
N LYS A 11 -1.31 -11.49 14.57
CA LYS A 11 -1.85 -12.85 14.47
C LYS A 11 -3.20 -12.88 13.79
N ILE A 12 -3.50 -14.03 13.17
CA ILE A 12 -4.82 -14.37 12.62
C ILE A 12 -5.51 -15.29 13.64
N PRO A 13 -6.59 -14.84 14.30
CA PRO A 13 -7.27 -15.67 15.30
C PRO A 13 -7.76 -17.00 14.73
N GLY A 14 -7.48 -18.09 15.44
CA GLY A 14 -7.91 -19.43 15.05
C GLY A 14 -7.15 -20.04 13.88
N GLN A 15 -6.02 -19.45 13.47
CA GLN A 15 -5.19 -19.96 12.39
C GLN A 15 -3.72 -20.09 12.82
N GLU A 16 -3.17 -21.29 12.64
CA GLU A 16 -1.75 -21.59 12.84
C GLU A 16 -1.01 -21.45 11.51
N TYR A 17 0.22 -20.93 11.56
CA TYR A 17 1.01 -20.68 10.37
C TYR A 17 2.51 -20.65 10.64
N GLU A 18 3.28 -20.93 9.59
CA GLU A 18 4.73 -20.75 9.56
C GLU A 18 5.08 -19.45 8.83
N ILE A 19 6.19 -18.81 9.24
CA ILE A 19 6.70 -17.60 8.59
C ILE A 19 7.50 -18.00 7.35
N ILE A 20 7.19 -17.37 6.22
CA ILE A 20 7.98 -17.50 4.98
C ILE A 20 9.08 -16.45 4.93
N GLY A 21 8.74 -15.20 5.22
CA GLY A 21 9.67 -14.07 5.17
C GLY A 21 8.95 -12.73 5.02
N GLU A 22 9.71 -11.67 4.85
CA GLU A 22 9.23 -10.32 4.58
C GLU A 22 8.70 -10.19 3.14
N VAL A 23 7.66 -9.37 2.98
CA VAL A 23 7.11 -9.01 1.67
C VAL A 23 6.83 -7.52 1.59
N PHE A 24 6.90 -6.98 0.37
CA PHE A 24 6.70 -5.56 0.15
C PHE A 24 6.10 -5.22 -1.22
N GLY A 25 5.57 -4.01 -1.32
CA GLY A 25 5.15 -3.40 -2.56
C GLY A 25 5.37 -1.89 -2.50
N LEU A 26 6.04 -1.35 -3.52
CA LEU A 26 6.40 0.07 -3.59
C LEU A 26 5.71 0.71 -4.77
N THR A 27 5.31 1.97 -4.62
CA THR A 27 4.93 2.82 -5.76
C THR A 27 5.40 4.26 -5.55
N THR A 28 5.58 4.96 -6.66
CA THR A 28 5.96 6.38 -6.68
C THR A 28 5.02 7.09 -7.64
N GLN A 29 4.33 8.13 -7.17
CA GLN A 29 3.39 8.91 -7.97
C GLN A 29 3.87 10.36 -8.12
N SER A 30 3.73 10.90 -9.33
CA SER A 30 4.03 12.31 -9.60
C SER A 30 2.82 13.18 -9.28
N LYS A 31 3.02 14.19 -8.42
CA LYS A 31 2.03 15.22 -8.09
C LYS A 31 1.70 16.11 -9.30
N ASN A 32 2.60 16.20 -10.28
CA ASN A 32 2.39 17.02 -11.49
C ASN A 32 1.32 16.43 -12.43
N VAL A 33 1.09 15.10 -12.39
CA VAL A 33 -0.03 14.47 -13.10
C VAL A 33 -1.37 14.91 -12.47
N VAL A 34 -1.42 15.05 -11.14
CA VAL A 34 -2.59 15.56 -10.39
C VAL A 34 -2.81 17.05 -10.58
N LYS A 35 -1.73 17.84 -10.68
CA LYS A 35 -1.79 19.29 -10.91
C LYS A 35 -2.50 19.66 -12.21
N ASN A 36 -2.39 18.83 -13.25
CA ASN A 36 -3.10 19.02 -14.52
C ASN A 36 -4.60 18.67 -14.44
N ILE A 37 -5.01 17.84 -13.48
CA ILE A 37 -6.42 17.52 -13.19
C ILE A 37 -7.04 18.58 -12.24
N GLY A 38 -6.23 19.13 -11.33
CA GLY A 38 -6.64 20.05 -10.26
C GLY A 38 -6.53 21.55 -10.56
N ALA A 39 -6.14 21.97 -11.77
CA ALA A 39 -6.00 23.39 -12.13
C ALA A 39 -7.30 24.22 -12.02
N GLY A 40 -8.45 23.58 -11.77
CA GLY A 40 -9.72 24.24 -11.46
C GLY A 40 -10.04 24.43 -9.97
N LEU A 41 -9.34 23.76 -9.05
CA LEU A 41 -9.63 23.82 -7.61
C LEU A 41 -8.74 24.88 -6.93
N LYS A 42 -9.02 26.15 -7.28
CA LYS A 42 -8.63 27.26 -6.41
C LYS A 42 -9.17 27.01 -5.00
N ASN A 43 -8.27 27.11 -4.03
CA ASN A 43 -8.52 27.40 -2.61
C ASN A 43 -9.30 26.35 -1.80
N ILE A 44 -8.60 25.61 -0.93
CA ILE A 44 -9.19 25.24 0.37
C ILE A 44 -8.15 25.52 1.46
N VAL A 45 -8.36 26.62 2.18
CA VAL A 45 -7.73 26.88 3.47
C VAL A 45 -8.42 25.95 4.49
N GLY A 46 -7.67 24.98 5.03
CA GLY A 46 -8.06 24.21 6.22
C GLY A 46 -8.83 22.90 6.02
N GLY A 47 -8.94 22.35 4.81
CA GLY A 47 -9.67 21.11 4.52
C GLY A 47 -8.91 20.11 3.65
N GLU A 48 -9.52 18.95 3.42
CA GLU A 48 -8.98 17.88 2.57
C GLU A 48 -8.89 18.32 1.10
N ILE A 49 -7.73 18.11 0.47
CA ILE A 49 -7.57 18.31 -0.98
C ILE A 49 -7.89 17.00 -1.69
N LYS A 50 -9.15 16.80 -2.09
CA LYS A 50 -9.67 15.54 -2.66
C LYS A 50 -8.79 14.91 -3.74
N ALA A 51 -8.26 15.71 -4.66
CA ALA A 51 -7.39 15.22 -5.73
C ALA A 51 -6.09 14.57 -5.21
N TYR A 52 -5.53 15.08 -4.10
CA TYR A 52 -4.39 14.43 -3.44
C TYR A 52 -4.83 13.19 -2.66
N THR A 53 -6.01 13.20 -2.03
CA THR A 53 -6.54 11.98 -1.38
C THR A 53 -6.79 10.86 -2.38
N GLU A 54 -7.34 11.17 -3.55
CA GLU A 54 -7.54 10.21 -4.65
C GLU A 54 -6.19 9.65 -5.11
N LEU A 55 -5.19 10.52 -5.35
CA LEU A 55 -3.82 10.09 -5.70
C LEU A 55 -3.21 9.14 -4.65
N LEU A 56 -3.32 9.50 -3.37
CA LEU A 56 -2.78 8.71 -2.27
C LEU A 56 -3.50 7.37 -2.15
N THR A 57 -4.81 7.34 -2.40
CA THR A 57 -5.61 6.11 -2.40
C THR A 57 -5.15 5.18 -3.52
N GLU A 58 -4.99 5.69 -4.74
CA GLU A 58 -4.47 4.91 -5.88
C GLU A 58 -3.04 4.41 -5.63
N ALA A 59 -2.18 5.25 -5.04
CA ALA A 59 -0.83 4.87 -4.67
C ALA A 59 -0.83 3.71 -3.66
N ARG A 60 -1.67 3.83 -2.61
CA ARG A 60 -1.84 2.79 -1.60
C ARG A 60 -2.30 1.48 -2.20
N ASP A 61 -3.31 1.51 -3.06
CA ASP A 61 -3.87 0.30 -3.66
C ASP A 61 -2.88 -0.41 -4.60
N GLU A 62 -2.11 0.35 -5.38
CA GLU A 62 -1.06 -0.22 -6.23
C GLU A 62 0.08 -0.82 -5.39
N ALA A 63 0.47 -0.18 -4.27
CA ALA A 63 1.46 -0.73 -3.34
C ALA A 63 0.97 -2.06 -2.73
N VAL A 64 -0.29 -2.15 -2.28
CA VAL A 64 -0.88 -3.40 -1.76
C VAL A 64 -0.92 -4.47 -2.82
N LYS A 65 -1.32 -4.13 -4.05
CA LYS A 65 -1.38 -5.09 -5.16
C LYS A 65 -0.02 -5.69 -5.45
N ARG A 66 1.05 -4.88 -5.40
CA ARG A 66 2.44 -5.35 -5.55
C ARG A 66 2.88 -6.22 -4.38
N LEU A 67 2.54 -5.83 -3.14
CA LEU A 67 2.79 -6.66 -1.95
C LEU A 67 2.09 -8.02 -2.06
N ARG A 68 0.82 -8.04 -2.50
CA ARG A 68 0.06 -9.27 -2.71
C ARG A 68 0.70 -10.16 -3.76
N LYS A 69 1.18 -9.56 -4.86
CA LYS A 69 1.90 -10.30 -5.90
C LYS A 69 3.20 -10.91 -5.34
N ASN A 70 3.99 -10.14 -4.60
CA ASN A 70 5.22 -10.62 -3.99
C ASN A 70 4.96 -11.78 -3.01
N ALA A 71 3.95 -11.66 -2.16
CA ALA A 71 3.52 -12.76 -1.26
C ALA A 71 3.05 -14.00 -2.02
N ALA A 72 2.28 -13.83 -3.10
CA ALA A 72 1.83 -14.94 -3.95
C ALA A 72 3.00 -15.67 -4.62
N GLU A 73 4.00 -14.93 -5.10
CA GLU A 73 5.22 -15.50 -5.70
C GLU A 73 6.05 -16.30 -4.69
N MET A 74 5.97 -15.96 -3.40
CA MET A 74 6.59 -16.70 -2.29
C MET A 74 5.75 -17.89 -1.80
N GLY A 75 4.55 -18.11 -2.37
CA GLY A 75 3.65 -19.19 -1.96
C GLY A 75 2.97 -18.96 -0.61
N ALA A 76 2.76 -17.69 -0.24
CA ALA A 76 2.06 -17.30 0.98
C ALA A 76 0.55 -17.43 0.87
N ASP A 77 -0.08 -17.79 1.98
CA ASP A 77 -1.55 -17.79 2.13
C ASP A 77 -2.05 -16.46 2.71
N ALA A 78 -1.21 -15.81 3.54
CA ALA A 78 -1.53 -14.52 4.16
C ALA A 78 -0.30 -13.63 4.37
N VAL A 79 -0.56 -12.35 4.63
CA VAL A 79 0.41 -11.38 5.14
C VAL A 79 -0.09 -10.81 6.47
N VAL A 80 0.71 -10.97 7.52
CA VAL A 80 0.43 -10.44 8.86
C VAL A 80 1.28 -9.22 9.16
N MET A 81 0.87 -8.47 10.19
CA MET A 81 1.55 -7.28 10.68
C MET A 81 1.86 -6.25 9.58
N MET A 82 0.95 -6.14 8.62
CA MET A 82 1.12 -5.25 7.47
C MET A 82 1.12 -3.77 7.91
N ARG A 83 1.99 -2.97 7.30
CA ARG A 83 2.18 -1.53 7.55
C ARG A 83 2.29 -0.78 6.22
N TYR A 84 2.12 0.54 6.33
CA TYR A 84 2.48 1.48 5.27
C TYR A 84 3.48 2.49 5.79
N ASP A 85 4.42 2.85 4.92
CA ASP A 85 5.16 4.10 5.01
C ASP A 85 4.84 4.95 3.78
N SER A 86 4.85 6.26 3.97
CA SER A 86 4.71 7.23 2.89
C SER A 86 5.71 8.35 3.07
N ASP A 87 6.38 8.74 1.99
CA ASP A 87 7.38 9.81 2.03
C ASP A 87 7.38 10.62 0.73
N SER A 88 7.85 11.86 0.78
CA SER A 88 8.08 12.71 -0.38
C SER A 88 9.55 12.64 -0.80
N ILE A 89 9.83 12.02 -1.96
CA ILE A 89 11.20 11.99 -2.51
C ILE A 89 11.61 13.37 -3.04
N SER A 90 10.65 14.15 -3.54
CA SER A 90 10.86 15.52 -4.01
C SER A 90 9.58 16.35 -3.84
N GLN A 91 9.65 17.64 -4.13
CA GLN A 91 8.47 18.52 -4.08
C GLN A 91 7.30 17.98 -4.92
N ASP A 92 7.59 17.23 -5.99
CA ASP A 92 6.62 16.79 -6.99
C ASP A 92 6.38 15.28 -7.01
N MET A 93 6.93 14.51 -6.05
CA MET A 93 6.82 13.05 -6.04
C MET A 93 6.55 12.52 -4.64
N GLU A 94 5.57 11.62 -4.52
CA GLU A 94 5.34 10.85 -3.29
C GLU A 94 5.54 9.37 -3.53
N THR A 95 5.97 8.69 -2.48
CA THR A 95 6.10 7.25 -2.42
C THR A 95 5.20 6.67 -1.36
N VAL A 96 4.66 5.49 -1.67
CA VAL A 96 3.99 4.64 -0.70
C VAL A 96 4.68 3.27 -0.73
N ALA A 97 5.06 2.80 0.45
CA ALA A 97 5.59 1.47 0.69
C ALA A 97 4.59 0.70 1.54
N ALA A 98 4.11 -0.44 1.03
CA ALA A 98 3.38 -1.43 1.79
C ALA A 98 4.35 -2.57 2.15
N TYR A 99 4.38 -3.03 3.39
CA TYR A 99 5.23 -4.14 3.81
C TYR A 99 4.62 -4.95 4.96
N GLY A 100 5.06 -6.19 5.14
CA GLY A 100 4.60 -7.09 6.20
C GLY A 100 5.31 -8.43 6.16
N THR A 101 4.76 -9.42 6.87
CA THR A 101 5.32 -10.77 6.97
C THR A 101 4.43 -11.77 6.24
N ALA A 102 4.95 -12.43 5.21
CA ALA A 102 4.28 -13.52 4.53
C ALA A 102 4.30 -14.79 5.38
N VAL A 103 3.15 -15.46 5.44
CA VAL A 103 2.95 -16.68 6.23
C VAL A 103 2.23 -17.75 5.42
N LYS A 104 2.47 -19.01 5.76
CA LYS A 104 1.82 -20.18 5.17
C LYS A 104 1.02 -20.90 6.23
N PHE A 105 -0.23 -21.22 5.94
CA PHE A 105 -1.07 -21.96 6.88
C PHE A 105 -0.59 -23.41 7.02
N ILE A 106 -0.76 -23.96 8.22
CA ILE A 106 -0.42 -25.35 8.56
C ILE A 106 -1.63 -26.26 8.37
#